data_AF-A0A1I6X3D2-F1
#
_entry.id   AF-A0A1I6X3D2-F1
#
_cell.length_a   1.000
_cell.length_b   1.000
_cell.length_c   1.000
_cell.angle_alpha   90.00
_cell.angle_beta   90.00
_cell.angle_gamma   90.00
#
_symmetry.space_group_name_H-M   'P 1'
#
loop_
_entity.id
_entity.type
_entity.pdbx_description
1 polymer ?
#
loop_
_entity_poly.entity_id
_entity_poly.type
_entity_poly.pdbx_seq_one_letter_code
_entity_poly.pdbx_strand_id
1 'polypeptide(L)'
;MVGFDTIDIAATGYGGYAAMLHDCTDNIVASGQLIGALQSVVSRAPVPQSPAVLSVRPVHAGDVYNLIPETVRLAGGTRYFHEAVKARLQKRTTEICEGIATQQKVAGADAVNDDQNPSMASEDFAVMLEQAPGAYIWLGNGPVSGFGARHTPRDDFNDVVLRGIDRGAKGMKACRGGAR
;
A
#
# COMPACT_ATOMS: atom_id res chain seq x y z
N MET A 1 -6.81 12.51 -29.88
CA MET A 1 -7.93 13.01 -29.05
C MET A 1 -7.48 12.95 -27.60
N VAL A 2 -7.81 13.93 -26.76
CA VAL A 2 -7.48 13.88 -25.32
C VAL A 2 -8.37 12.85 -24.65
N GLY A 3 -7.77 11.81 -24.07
CA GLY A 3 -8.44 10.83 -23.24
C GLY A 3 -8.70 11.36 -21.82
N PHE A 4 -9.76 10.86 -21.21
CA PHE A 4 -10.15 11.16 -19.83
C PHE A 4 -10.34 9.85 -19.08
N ASP A 5 -9.79 9.76 -17.87
CA ASP A 5 -10.06 8.67 -16.94
C ASP A 5 -10.26 9.21 -15.53
N THR A 6 -11.00 8.48 -14.71
CA THR A 6 -11.33 8.85 -13.33
C THR A 6 -10.42 8.16 -12.34
N ILE A 7 -10.13 8.83 -11.23
CA ILE A 7 -9.45 8.24 -10.08
C ILE A 7 -10.45 8.26 -8.93
N ASP A 8 -10.59 7.13 -8.25
CA ASP A 8 -11.41 6.99 -7.04
C ASP A 8 -10.72 6.03 -6.08
N ILE A 9 -10.23 6.57 -4.98
CA ILE A 9 -9.37 5.90 -4.02
C ILE A 9 -10.02 6.03 -2.63
N ALA A 10 -10.17 4.90 -1.95
CA ALA A 10 -10.68 4.85 -0.59
C ALA A 10 -9.60 4.32 0.37
N ALA A 11 -8.99 5.22 1.13
CA ALA A 11 -8.09 4.86 2.23
C ALA A 11 -8.93 4.41 3.42
N THR A 12 -8.80 3.15 3.82
CA THR A 12 -9.59 2.55 4.92
C THR A 12 -8.64 1.97 5.95
N GLY A 13 -8.94 2.21 7.22
CA GLY A 13 -8.17 1.75 8.37
C GLY A 13 -9.06 1.71 9.60
N TYR A 14 -8.49 1.72 10.81
CA TYR A 14 -9.27 1.75 12.03
C TYR A 14 -9.47 3.18 12.54
N GLY A 15 -10.72 3.67 12.53
CA GLY A 15 -11.07 4.96 13.13
C GLY A 15 -11.16 4.89 14.66
N GLY A 16 -11.19 6.03 15.34
CA GLY A 16 -11.34 6.05 16.79
C GLY A 16 -11.15 7.42 17.42
N TYR A 17 -11.07 7.46 18.74
CA TYR A 17 -10.97 8.72 19.47
C TYR A 17 -9.60 9.37 19.23
N ALA A 18 -9.59 10.65 18.86
CA ALA A 18 -8.36 11.35 18.49
C ALA A 18 -7.32 11.47 19.63
N ALA A 19 -7.73 11.26 20.89
CA ALA A 19 -6.79 11.19 22.01
C ALA A 19 -6.16 9.80 22.22
N MET A 20 -6.65 8.77 21.53
CA MET A 20 -6.17 7.38 21.58
C MET A 20 -5.58 6.98 20.21
N LEU A 21 -4.66 7.80 19.70
CA LEU A 21 -4.03 7.61 18.38
C LEU A 21 -3.32 6.26 18.22
N HIS A 22 -2.80 5.69 19.31
CA HIS A 22 -2.10 4.40 19.29
C HIS A 22 -3.04 3.22 18.99
N ASP A 23 -4.34 3.39 19.22
CA ASP A 23 -5.36 2.37 18.92
C ASP A 23 -5.98 2.55 17.52
N CYS A 24 -5.55 3.56 16.77
CA CYS A 24 -6.15 3.96 15.50
C CYS A 24 -5.16 3.91 14.34
N THR A 25 -5.68 3.74 13.13
CA THR A 25 -4.95 4.02 11.89
C THR A 25 -5.34 5.42 11.41
N ASP A 26 -4.38 6.34 11.38
CA ASP A 26 -4.65 7.71 10.95
C ASP A 26 -4.78 7.81 9.42
N ASN A 27 -6.00 7.62 8.93
CA ASN A 27 -6.32 7.69 7.51
C ASN A 27 -6.20 9.11 6.93
N ILE A 28 -6.25 10.15 7.77
CA ILE A 28 -6.03 11.54 7.32
C ILE A 28 -4.56 11.71 6.95
N VAL A 29 -3.65 11.26 7.81
CA VAL A 29 -2.21 11.30 7.56
C VAL A 29 -1.84 10.46 6.33
N ALA A 30 -2.36 9.24 6.23
CA ALA A 30 -2.18 8.38 5.06
C ALA A 30 -2.62 9.07 3.76
N SER A 31 -3.78 9.74 3.78
CA SER A 31 -4.31 10.46 2.63
C SER A 31 -3.49 11.68 2.24
N GLY A 32 -2.96 12.43 3.22
CA GLY A 32 -2.05 13.55 2.96
C GLY A 32 -0.78 13.11 2.24
N GLN A 33 -0.18 11.99 2.70
CA GLN A 33 0.97 11.38 2.02
C GLN A 33 0.62 10.93 0.60
N LEU A 34 -0.56 10.33 0.41
CA LEU A 34 -1.02 9.88 -0.90
C LEU A 34 -1.16 11.05 -1.88
N ILE A 35 -1.81 12.15 -1.47
CA ILE A 35 -1.97 13.34 -2.30
C ILE A 35 -0.61 13.89 -2.73
N GLY A 36 0.36 13.98 -1.81
CA GLY A 36 1.72 14.42 -2.13
C GLY A 36 2.43 13.48 -3.09
N ALA A 37 2.37 12.17 -2.84
CA ALA A 37 3.04 11.17 -3.67
C ALA A 37 2.44 11.08 -5.09
N LEU A 38 1.12 11.25 -5.24
CA LEU A 38 0.45 11.25 -6.53
C LEU A 38 0.95 12.33 -7.49
N GLN A 39 1.53 13.43 -6.99
CA GLN A 39 2.14 14.46 -7.84
C GLN A 39 3.37 13.93 -8.60
N SER A 40 4.01 12.87 -8.10
CA SER A 40 5.14 12.22 -8.77
C SER A 40 4.75 11.42 -10.02
N VAL A 41 3.47 11.04 -10.15
CA VAL A 41 2.95 10.24 -11.27
C VAL A 41 3.18 10.96 -12.61
N VAL A 42 2.93 12.27 -12.64
CA VAL A 42 3.10 13.12 -13.82
C VAL A 42 4.52 13.66 -13.93
N SER A 43 5.12 14.13 -12.82
CA SER A 43 6.39 14.87 -12.86
C SER A 43 7.62 14.02 -13.20
N ARG A 44 7.57 12.69 -13.05
CA ARG A 44 8.69 11.77 -13.38
C ARG A 44 8.39 10.90 -14.61
N ALA A 45 7.85 11.49 -15.67
CA ALA A 45 7.60 10.80 -16.93
C ALA A 45 8.91 10.57 -17.72
N PRO A 46 9.22 9.33 -18.14
CA PRO A 46 10.41 9.04 -18.94
C PRO A 46 10.33 9.58 -20.38
N VAL A 47 9.14 10.00 -20.83
CA VAL A 47 8.94 10.62 -22.15
C VAL A 47 8.43 12.06 -21.95
N PRO A 48 9.31 13.07 -22.02
CA PRO A 48 8.94 14.48 -21.81
C PRO A 48 7.88 15.01 -22.79
N GLN A 49 7.75 14.39 -23.97
CA GLN A 49 6.86 14.82 -25.05
C GLN A 49 5.43 14.26 -24.94
N SER A 50 5.10 13.51 -23.88
CA SER A 50 3.76 12.95 -23.66
C SER A 50 3.07 13.64 -22.49
N PRO A 51 2.37 14.77 -22.73
CA PRO A 51 1.73 15.52 -21.66
C PRO A 51 0.62 14.70 -20.99
N ALA A 52 0.59 14.75 -19.66
CA ALA A 52 -0.43 14.15 -18.83
C ALA A 52 -0.80 15.10 -17.70
N VAL A 53 -2.05 15.02 -17.24
CA VAL A 53 -2.51 15.72 -16.05
C VAL A 53 -3.13 14.69 -15.12
N LEU A 54 -2.84 14.79 -13.83
CA LEU A 54 -3.52 14.09 -12.75
C LEU A 54 -3.95 15.14 -11.74
N SER A 55 -5.20 15.08 -11.29
CA SER A 55 -5.67 16.00 -10.27
C SER A 55 -6.65 15.31 -9.34
N VAL A 56 -6.34 15.41 -8.05
CA VAL A 56 -7.17 14.95 -6.92
C VAL A 56 -8.04 16.13 -6.51
N ARG A 57 -9.34 15.91 -6.35
CA ARG A 57 -10.30 16.97 -6.00
C ARG A 57 -11.21 16.61 -4.86
N PRO A 58 -12.36 15.93 -5.00
CA PRO A 58 -13.15 15.75 -3.80
C PRO A 58 -12.36 14.84 -2.86
N VAL A 59 -12.03 15.42 -1.71
CA VAL A 59 -11.46 14.74 -0.55
C VAL A 59 -12.55 14.77 0.50
N HIS A 60 -13.06 13.60 0.87
CA HIS A 60 -14.10 13.45 1.88
C HIS A 60 -13.57 12.60 3.02
N ALA A 61 -13.68 13.12 4.24
CA ALA A 61 -13.12 12.47 5.42
C ALA A 61 -13.77 12.98 6.71
N GLY A 62 -14.52 12.11 7.39
CA GLY A 62 -15.08 12.37 8.72
C GLY A 62 -16.07 13.54 8.80
N ASP A 63 -16.86 13.54 9.88
CA ASP A 63 -17.85 14.59 10.15
C ASP A 63 -17.74 15.13 11.59
N VAL A 64 -16.86 14.54 12.41
CA VAL A 64 -16.77 14.77 13.85
C VAL A 64 -15.35 15.20 14.23
N TYR A 65 -15.22 16.29 14.98
CA TYR A 65 -13.93 16.98 15.22
C TYR A 65 -12.93 16.20 16.10
N ASN A 66 -13.39 15.26 16.91
CA ASN A 66 -12.57 14.49 17.86
C ASN A 66 -12.49 12.99 17.52
N LEU A 67 -12.91 12.62 16.30
CA LEU A 67 -12.81 11.25 15.80
C LEU A 67 -11.93 11.20 14.56
N ILE A 68 -11.05 10.21 14.53
CA ILE A 68 -10.29 9.84 13.34
C ILE A 68 -11.23 9.02 12.45
N PRO A 69 -11.45 9.41 11.19
CA PRO A 69 -12.35 8.69 10.31
C PRO A 69 -11.77 7.35 9.89
N GLU A 70 -12.64 6.33 9.87
CA GLU A 70 -12.30 5.00 9.37
C GLU A 70 -11.98 4.99 7.86
N THR A 71 -12.56 5.94 7.12
CA THR A 71 -12.37 6.02 5.67
C THR A 71 -12.16 7.46 5.20
N VAL A 72 -11.20 7.64 4.30
CA VAL A 72 -11.00 8.86 3.52
C VAL A 72 -11.14 8.54 2.04
N ARG A 73 -12.00 9.28 1.33
CA ARG A 73 -12.20 9.12 -0.11
C ARG A 73 -11.54 10.26 -0.87
N LEU A 74 -10.70 9.89 -1.83
CA LEU A 74 -10.00 10.78 -2.72
C LEU A 74 -10.45 10.46 -4.14
N ALA A 75 -11.15 11.40 -4.78
CA ALA A 75 -11.51 11.26 -6.19
C ALA A 75 -10.80 12.29 -7.06
N GLY A 76 -10.81 12.07 -8.37
CA GLY A 76 -10.07 12.88 -9.29
C GLY A 76 -10.20 12.42 -10.72
N GLY A 77 -9.30 12.92 -11.56
CA GLY A 77 -9.23 12.47 -12.94
C GLY A 77 -7.90 12.77 -13.58
N THR A 78 -7.65 12.04 -14.66
CA THR A 78 -6.47 12.19 -15.51
C THR A 78 -6.83 12.70 -16.89
N ARG A 79 -5.86 13.33 -17.57
CA ARG A 79 -5.93 13.64 -19.00
C ARG A 79 -4.64 13.15 -19.66
N TYR A 80 -4.78 12.56 -20.84
CA TYR A 80 -3.65 11.99 -21.59
C TYR A 80 -3.94 11.97 -23.09
N PHE A 81 -2.90 11.84 -23.93
CA PHE A 81 -3.05 11.79 -25.39
C PHE A 81 -2.84 10.40 -26.00
N HIS A 82 -2.16 9.50 -25.29
CA HIS A 82 -1.81 8.16 -25.77
C HIS A 82 -2.18 7.09 -24.74
N GLU A 83 -2.61 5.93 -25.22
CA GLU A 83 -3.05 4.81 -24.35
C GLU A 83 -1.90 4.25 -23.50
N ALA A 84 -0.66 4.29 -24.02
CA ALA A 84 0.53 3.94 -23.23
C ALA A 84 0.70 4.84 -22.00
N VAL A 85 0.35 6.13 -22.11
CA VAL A 85 0.41 7.09 -21.00
C VAL A 85 -0.68 6.76 -19.99
N LYS A 86 -1.91 6.46 -20.43
CA LYS A 86 -2.99 6.01 -19.55
C LYS A 86 -2.59 4.79 -18.74
N ALA A 87 -2.09 3.74 -19.40
CA ALA A 87 -1.67 2.51 -18.74
C ALA A 87 -0.58 2.78 -17.68
N ARG A 88 0.37 3.68 -17.99
CA ARG A 88 1.39 4.13 -17.03
C ARG A 88 0.78 4.90 -15.85
N LEU A 89 -0.12 5.85 -16.10
CA LEU A 89 -0.78 6.63 -15.04
C LEU A 89 -1.51 5.70 -14.08
N GLN A 90 -2.31 4.78 -14.62
CA GLN A 90 -3.03 3.77 -13.83
C GLN A 90 -2.07 2.91 -13.02
N LYS A 91 -1.04 2.32 -13.67
CA LYS A 91 -0.06 1.48 -12.99
C LYS A 91 0.64 2.22 -11.85
N ARG A 92 1.12 3.45 -12.11
CA ARG A 92 1.88 4.22 -11.12
C ARG A 92 1.03 4.70 -9.97
N THR A 93 -0.22 5.08 -10.24
CA THR A 93 -1.19 5.42 -9.19
C THR A 93 -1.43 4.21 -8.28
N THR A 94 -1.61 3.01 -8.83
CA THR A 94 -1.75 1.77 -8.04
C THR A 94 -0.52 1.49 -7.19
N GLU A 95 0.68 1.51 -7.78
CA GLU A 95 1.94 1.27 -7.06
C GLU A 95 2.12 2.21 -5.84
N ILE A 96 1.77 3.49 -6.01
CA ILE A 96 1.86 4.49 -4.93
C ILE A 96 0.83 4.21 -3.84
N CYS A 97 -0.40 3.84 -4.22
CA CYS A 97 -1.46 3.48 -3.27
C CYS A 97 -1.05 2.28 -2.41
N GLU A 98 -0.54 1.23 -3.04
CA GLU A 98 -0.09 0.01 -2.36
C GLU A 98 1.13 0.28 -1.46
N GLY A 99 2.10 1.07 -1.93
CA GLY A 99 3.27 1.44 -1.13
C GLY A 99 2.89 2.23 0.14
N ILE A 100 1.99 3.19 0.02
CA ILE A 100 1.53 3.99 1.17
C ILE A 100 0.64 3.16 2.10
N ALA A 101 -0.24 2.31 1.58
CA ALA A 101 -1.02 1.39 2.42
C ALA A 101 -0.11 0.45 3.23
N THR A 102 0.97 -0.04 2.63
CA THR A 102 1.98 -0.87 3.32
C THR A 102 2.71 -0.06 4.40
N GLN A 103 3.14 1.16 4.08
CA GLN A 103 3.82 2.06 5.02
C GLN A 103 2.96 2.41 6.24
N GLN A 104 1.66 2.55 6.04
CA GLN A 104 0.68 2.96 7.06
C GLN A 104 0.19 1.80 7.94
N LYS A 105 0.84 0.62 7.86
CA LYS A 105 0.63 -0.53 8.75
C LYS A 105 -0.79 -1.14 8.70
N VAL A 106 -1.19 -1.63 7.53
CA VAL A 106 -2.33 -2.58 7.40
C VAL A 106 -2.06 -3.92 8.14
N ALA A 107 -0.82 -4.18 8.55
CA ALA A 107 -0.51 -5.06 9.67
C ALA A 107 -0.28 -4.16 10.89
N GLY A 108 -1.24 -4.12 11.83
CA GLY A 108 -1.15 -3.29 13.04
C GLY A 108 0.14 -3.51 13.83
N ALA A 109 0.43 -2.66 14.82
CA ALA A 109 1.63 -2.81 15.67
C ALA A 109 1.71 -4.21 16.32
N ASP A 110 0.57 -4.83 16.61
CA ASP A 110 0.46 -6.20 17.15
C ASP A 110 0.73 -7.31 16.13
N ALA A 111 0.79 -6.98 14.83
CA ALA A 111 1.03 -7.93 13.74
C ALA A 111 2.50 -7.99 13.29
N VAL A 112 3.36 -7.12 13.85
CA VAL A 112 4.80 -7.12 13.61
C VAL A 112 5.49 -7.36 14.95
N ASN A 113 6.13 -8.52 15.08
CA ASN A 113 7.06 -8.77 16.18
C ASN A 113 8.42 -8.17 15.78
N ASP A 114 8.79 -7.05 16.39
CA ASP A 114 10.09 -6.38 16.22
C ASP A 114 11.15 -6.84 17.23
N ASP A 115 10.76 -7.68 18.20
CA ASP A 115 11.63 -8.37 19.16
C ASP A 115 12.16 -9.71 18.59
N GLN A 116 12.66 -9.67 17.35
CA GLN A 116 13.33 -10.81 16.73
C GLN A 116 14.83 -10.77 17.02
N ASN A 117 15.34 -11.83 17.64
CA ASN A 117 16.78 -12.00 17.84
C ASN A 117 17.51 -12.06 16.47
N PRO A 118 18.69 -11.42 16.34
CA PRO A 118 19.52 -11.56 15.16
C PRO A 118 19.77 -13.04 14.81
N SER A 119 19.52 -13.39 13.55
CA SER A 119 19.76 -14.74 13.05
C SER A 119 21.21 -14.89 12.59
N MET A 120 21.80 -16.08 12.79
CA MET A 120 23.09 -16.42 12.16
C MET A 120 22.93 -16.94 10.72
N ALA A 121 21.70 -17.00 10.20
CA ALA A 121 21.47 -17.36 8.81
C ALA A 121 22.00 -16.27 7.87
N SER A 122 22.71 -16.68 6.82
CA SER A 122 23.11 -15.79 5.72
C SER A 122 22.08 -15.85 4.59
N GLU A 123 21.89 -14.74 3.88
CA GLU A 123 20.93 -14.62 2.78
C GLU A 123 21.52 -13.73 1.67
N ASP A 124 21.36 -14.12 0.40
CA ASP A 124 21.94 -13.40 -0.74
C ASP A 124 21.16 -12.12 -1.09
N PHE A 125 19.92 -12.00 -0.60
CA PHE A 125 19.11 -10.78 -0.70
C PHE A 125 19.78 -9.56 -0.06
N ALA A 126 20.70 -9.76 0.90
CA ALA A 126 21.50 -8.69 1.47
C ALA A 126 22.30 -7.92 0.39
N VAL A 127 22.78 -8.61 -0.64
CA VAL A 127 23.51 -8.00 -1.77
C VAL A 127 22.59 -7.13 -2.62
N MET A 128 21.30 -7.48 -2.72
CA MET A 128 20.32 -6.67 -3.45
C MET A 128 20.01 -5.36 -2.71
N LEU A 129 20.01 -5.39 -1.37
CA LEU A 129 19.79 -4.22 -0.52
C LEU A 129 20.94 -3.20 -0.61
N GLU A 130 22.13 -3.61 -1.04
CA GLU A 130 23.24 -2.67 -1.33
C GLU A 130 22.96 -1.80 -2.57
N GLN A 131 22.14 -2.30 -3.51
CA GLN A 131 21.86 -1.64 -4.78
C GLN A 131 20.59 -0.79 -4.76
N ALA A 132 19.64 -1.11 -3.89
CA ALA A 132 18.39 -0.36 -3.75
C ALA A 132 17.84 -0.43 -2.32
N PRO A 133 17.24 0.65 -1.79
CA PRO A 133 16.51 0.59 -0.54
C PRO A 133 15.41 -0.48 -0.60
N GLY A 134 15.43 -1.40 0.37
CA GLY A 134 14.47 -2.48 0.48
C GLY A 134 14.39 -2.98 1.92
N ALA A 135 13.48 -3.91 2.17
CA ALA A 135 13.29 -4.51 3.47
C ALA A 135 13.29 -6.03 3.35
N TYR A 136 13.88 -6.71 4.32
CA TYR A 136 13.83 -8.16 4.48
C TYR A 136 13.04 -8.46 5.75
N ILE A 137 11.96 -9.23 5.62
CA ILE A 137 11.04 -9.52 6.73
C ILE A 137 10.86 -11.03 6.90
N TRP A 138 10.68 -11.45 8.15
CA TRP A 138 10.35 -12.83 8.49
C TRP A 138 8.83 -13.00 8.53
N LEU A 139 8.32 -13.91 7.72
CA LEU A 139 6.92 -14.32 7.75
C LEU A 139 6.81 -15.60 8.59
N GLY A 140 6.05 -15.57 9.69
CA GLY A 140 5.94 -16.72 10.60
C GLY A 140 5.27 -17.93 9.95
N ASN A 141 5.93 -19.09 10.00
CA ASN A 141 5.41 -20.37 9.48
C ASN A 141 4.68 -21.22 10.54
N GLY A 142 4.50 -20.70 11.77
CA GLY A 142 3.99 -21.46 12.91
C GLY A 142 5.11 -22.10 13.76
N PRO A 143 4.75 -22.82 14.85
CA PRO A 143 5.73 -23.39 15.77
C PRO A 143 6.47 -24.60 15.16
N VAL A 144 7.76 -24.72 15.48
CA VAL A 144 8.64 -25.83 15.04
C VAL A 144 8.10 -27.20 15.43
N SER A 145 7.36 -27.31 16.54
CA SER A 145 6.73 -28.56 16.99
C SER A 145 5.63 -29.07 16.05
N GLY A 146 5.02 -28.17 15.26
CA GLY A 146 3.94 -28.51 14.31
C GLY A 146 4.41 -28.60 12.86
N PHE A 147 5.41 -27.80 12.48
CA PHE A 147 5.80 -27.60 11.08
C PHE A 147 7.26 -27.98 10.78
N GLY A 148 8.00 -28.48 11.77
CA GLY A 148 9.42 -28.78 11.61
C GLY A 148 10.29 -27.52 11.51
N ALA A 149 11.59 -27.73 11.55
CA ALA A 149 12.55 -26.66 11.30
C ALA A 149 12.96 -26.67 9.82
N ARG A 150 13.19 -25.48 9.27
CA ARG A 150 13.71 -25.31 7.91
C ARG A 150 15.00 -26.13 7.74
N HIS A 151 15.18 -26.75 6.57
CA HIS A 151 16.29 -27.66 6.25
C HIS A 151 16.28 -29.01 6.98
N THR A 152 15.13 -29.46 7.50
CA THR A 152 14.98 -30.81 8.05
C THR A 152 14.06 -31.67 7.18
N PRO A 153 14.16 -33.01 7.22
CA PRO A 153 13.23 -33.89 6.51
C PRO A 153 11.77 -33.82 6.99
N ARG A 154 11.51 -33.08 8.07
CA ARG A 154 10.19 -32.85 8.67
C ARG A 154 9.65 -31.44 8.41
N ASP A 155 10.37 -30.65 7.61
CA ASP A 155 9.94 -29.30 7.23
C ASP A 155 8.61 -29.37 6.48
N ASP A 156 7.62 -28.65 6.98
CA ASP A 156 6.26 -28.58 6.44
C ASP A 156 5.82 -27.12 6.37
N PHE A 157 5.42 -26.69 5.18
CA PHE A 157 5.09 -25.30 4.94
C PHE A 157 3.62 -25.04 5.29
N ASN A 158 3.37 -24.02 6.10
CA ASN A 158 2.02 -23.67 6.52
C ASN A 158 1.30 -22.89 5.41
N ASP A 159 0.57 -23.62 4.55
CA ASP A 159 -0.18 -23.04 3.42
C ASP A 159 -1.24 -21.99 3.83
N VAL A 160 -1.68 -21.97 5.10
CA VAL A 160 -2.59 -20.94 5.61
C VAL A 160 -1.93 -19.56 5.58
N VAL A 161 -0.61 -19.49 5.74
CA VAL A 161 0.17 -18.25 5.72
C VAL A 161 0.06 -17.56 4.35
N LEU A 162 0.02 -18.31 3.26
CA LEU A 162 -0.18 -17.76 1.90
C LEU A 162 -1.57 -17.13 1.73
N ARG A 163 -2.59 -17.66 2.41
CA ARG A 163 -3.96 -17.12 2.38
C ARG A 163 -4.10 -15.84 3.19
N GLY A 164 -3.21 -15.62 4.17
CA GLY A 164 -3.11 -14.38 4.96
C GLY A 164 -2.50 -13.22 4.18
N ILE A 165 -1.53 -13.51 3.29
CA ILE A 165 -0.92 -12.53 2.39
C ILE A 165 -1.98 -11.93 1.44
N ASP A 166 -2.95 -12.73 1.01
CA ASP A 166 -4.07 -12.29 0.16
C ASP A 166 -5.11 -11.44 0.93
N ARG A 167 -5.10 -11.48 2.27
CA ARG A 167 -5.97 -10.64 3.14
C ARG A 167 -5.28 -9.34 3.58
N GLY A 168 -3.96 -9.32 3.68
CA GLY A 168 -3.18 -8.09 3.91
C GLY A 168 -3.21 -7.11 2.71
N ALA A 169 -3.62 -7.58 1.53
CA ALA A 169 -3.79 -6.78 0.32
C ALA A 169 -5.24 -6.29 0.08
N LYS A 170 -6.18 -6.53 1.02
CA LYS A 170 -7.53 -5.93 0.94
C LYS A 170 -7.60 -4.59 1.67
N GLY A 171 -6.69 -3.69 1.32
CA GLY A 171 -6.75 -2.27 1.68
C GLY A 171 -6.62 -1.45 0.42
N MET A 172 -7.63 -0.63 0.12
CA MET A 172 -7.66 0.35 -0.98
C MET A 172 -7.82 -0.24 -2.39
N LYS A 173 -9.02 -0.72 -2.72
CA LYS A 173 -9.40 -0.98 -4.13
C LYS A 173 -9.65 0.34 -4.85
N ALA A 174 -8.88 0.63 -5.90
CA ALA A 174 -9.32 1.56 -6.93
C ALA A 174 -10.52 0.94 -7.66
N CYS A 175 -11.73 1.45 -7.42
CA CYS A 175 -12.90 1.02 -8.16
C CYS A 175 -12.77 1.44 -9.62
N ARG A 176 -12.67 0.47 -10.53
CA ARG A 176 -12.79 0.72 -11.98
C ARG A 176 -14.23 1.15 -12.27
N GLY A 177 -14.43 2.44 -12.53
CA GLY A 177 -15.71 2.98 -12.97
C GLY A 177 -16.07 2.46 -14.36
N GLY A 178 -17.01 1.52 -14.41
CA GLY A 178 -17.75 1.21 -15.63
C GLY A 178 -18.68 2.37 -15.97
N ALA A 179 -18.64 2.80 -17.22
CA ALA A 179 -19.50 3.84 -17.76
C ALA A 179 -20.99 3.56 -17.48
N ARG A 180 -21.68 4.55 -16.91
CA ARG A 180 -23.08 4.83 -17.15
C ARG A 180 -23.24 6.32 -17.33
#